data_AF-A0A518I8L3-F1
#
_entry.id   AF-A0A518I8L3-F1
#
_cell.length_a   1.000
_cell.length_b   1.000
_cell.length_c   1.000
_cell.angle_alpha   90.00
_cell.angle_beta   90.00
_cell.angle_gamma   90.00
#
_symmetry.space_group_name_H-M   'P 1'
#
loop_
_entity.id
_entity.type
_entity.pdbx_description
1 polymer ?
#
loop_
_entity_poly.entity_id
_entity_poly.type
_entity_poly.pdbx_seq_one_letter_code
_entity_poly.pdbx_strand_id
1 'polypeptide(L)'
;MGKQGIVVLGAGLQGTCVALSLAHRGYAVTLIESHPAPLRAASLRNEGKIHLGFVYALDHSGATQRKMLEAALCFSPLLDRWCGALPC
;
A
#
# COMPACT_ATOMS: atom_id res chain seq x y z
N MET A 1 -7.64 -28.40 13.94
CA MET A 1 -6.40 -27.79 13.40
C MET A 1 -6.67 -26.31 13.22
N GLY A 2 -6.03 -25.43 14.00
CA GLY A 2 -6.31 -23.99 13.96
C GLY A 2 -5.93 -23.40 12.60
N LYS A 3 -6.78 -22.54 12.04
CA LYS A 3 -6.48 -21.81 10.79
C LYS A 3 -5.18 -21.02 11.00
N GLN A 4 -4.15 -21.25 10.18
CA GLN A 4 -2.94 -20.44 10.21
C GLN A 4 -3.26 -19.03 9.72
N GLY A 5 -3.11 -18.03 10.59
CA GLY A 5 -3.31 -16.62 10.26
C GLY A 5 -2.03 -15.96 9.73
N ILE A 6 -2.17 -14.87 9.00
CA ILE A 6 -1.04 -14.07 8.50
C ILE A 6 -0.84 -12.87 9.43
N VAL A 7 0.39 -12.65 9.87
CA VAL A 7 0.75 -11.47 10.67
C VAL A 7 1.52 -10.48 9.78
N VAL A 8 1.09 -9.22 9.80
CA VAL A 8 1.78 -8.10 9.14
C VAL A 8 2.32 -7.16 10.21
N LEU A 9 3.64 -6.91 10.19
CA LEU A 9 4.30 -6.01 11.13
C LEU A 9 4.51 -4.64 10.49
N GLY A 10 4.00 -3.60 11.12
CA GLY A 10 4.01 -2.21 10.69
C GLY A 10 2.73 -1.79 9.96
N ALA A 11 1.97 -0.86 10.54
CA ALA A 11 0.76 -0.26 9.95
C ALA A 11 1.07 1.08 9.24
N GLY A 12 2.21 1.15 8.56
CA GLY A 12 2.46 2.16 7.52
C GLY A 12 1.61 1.90 6.26
N LEU A 13 1.78 2.75 5.24
CA LEU A 13 1.03 2.66 3.97
C LEU A 13 1.19 1.27 3.34
N GLN A 14 2.43 0.77 3.23
CA GLN A 14 2.67 -0.53 2.60
C GLN A 14 2.11 -1.72 3.41
N GLY A 15 2.33 -1.75 4.72
CA GLY A 15 1.82 -2.83 5.57
C GLY A 15 0.29 -2.85 5.63
N THR A 16 -0.34 -1.69 5.72
CA THR A 16 -1.80 -1.56 5.67
C THR A 16 -2.36 -2.05 4.33
N CYS A 17 -1.77 -1.67 3.19
CA CYS A 17 -2.18 -2.17 1.88
C CYS A 17 -2.02 -3.69 1.75
N VAL A 18 -0.95 -4.27 2.28
CA VAL A 18 -0.75 -5.73 2.30
C VAL A 18 -1.84 -6.40 3.14
N ALA A 19 -2.11 -5.88 4.35
CA ALA A 19 -3.12 -6.44 5.25
C ALA A 19 -4.52 -6.39 4.63
N LEU A 20 -4.90 -5.25 4.03
CA LEU A 20 -6.18 -5.09 3.34
C LEU A 20 -6.32 -6.01 2.13
N SER A 21 -5.28 -6.11 1.30
CA SER A 21 -5.26 -7.01 0.14
C SER A 21 -5.45 -8.47 0.53
N LEU A 22 -4.78 -8.92 1.60
CA LEU A 22 -4.91 -10.27 2.12
C LEU A 22 -6.28 -10.52 2.77
N ALA A 23 -6.76 -9.58 3.57
CA ALA A 23 -8.09 -9.68 4.18
C ALA A 23 -9.19 -9.76 3.10
N HIS A 24 -9.10 -8.94 2.05
CA HIS A 24 -10.03 -8.96 0.92
C HIS A 24 -10.00 -10.28 0.13
N ARG A 25 -8.90 -11.03 0.18
CA ARG A 25 -8.77 -12.38 -0.41
C ARG A 25 -9.26 -13.51 0.52
N GLY A 26 -9.79 -13.17 1.70
CA GLY A 26 -10.35 -14.13 2.66
C GLY A 26 -9.35 -14.72 3.65
N TYR A 27 -8.12 -14.18 3.72
CA TYR A 27 -7.16 -14.59 4.75
C TYR A 27 -7.48 -13.95 6.10
N ALA A 28 -7.24 -14.68 7.19
CA ALA A 28 -7.26 -14.11 8.53
C ALA A 28 -5.94 -13.35 8.77
N VAL A 29 -6.01 -12.03 8.97
CA VAL A 29 -4.83 -11.15 9.06
C VAL A 29 -4.81 -10.41 10.39
N THR A 30 -3.67 -10.42 11.07
CA THR A 30 -3.38 -9.55 12.21
C THR A 30 -2.36 -8.49 11.80
N LEU A 31 -2.73 -7.21 11.88
CA LEU A 31 -1.84 -6.07 11.64
C LEU A 31 -1.35 -5.51 12.97
N ILE A 32 -0.04 -5.38 13.15
CA ILE A 32 0.59 -4.91 14.39
C ILE A 32 1.36 -3.62 14.10
N GLU A 33 1.20 -2.61 14.97
CA GLU A 33 1.90 -1.31 14.88
C GLU A 33 2.52 -0.98 16.24
N SER A 34 3.72 -0.40 16.23
CA SER A 34 4.41 0.03 17.46
C SER A 34 4.02 1.45 17.88
N HIS A 35 3.60 2.30 16.93
CA HIS A 35 3.07 3.63 17.22
C HIS A 35 1.62 3.60 17.74
N PRO A 36 1.16 4.64 18.45
CA PRO A 36 -0.21 4.71 18.96
C PRO A 36 -1.32 4.73 17.90
N ALA A 37 -0.97 4.97 16.63
CA ALA A 37 -1.90 4.94 15.51
C ALA A 37 -1.16 4.55 14.21
N PRO A 38 -1.85 4.01 13.19
CA PRO A 38 -1.24 3.69 11.90
C PRO A 38 -0.76 4.96 11.18
N LEU A 39 0.07 4.76 10.14
CA LEU A 39 0.56 5.79 9.22
C LEU A 39 1.42 6.90 9.86
N ARG A 40 1.79 6.85 11.14
CA ARG A 40 2.43 7.99 11.84
C ARG A 40 3.90 8.29 11.47
N ALA A 41 4.62 7.32 10.92
CA ALA A 41 6.04 7.46 10.58
C ALA A 41 6.22 8.01 9.14
N ALA A 42 7.02 7.35 8.29
CA ALA A 42 7.28 7.78 6.91
C ALA A 42 6.01 8.00 6.07
N SER A 43 4.94 7.26 6.36
CA SER A 43 3.64 7.42 5.66
C SER A 43 2.94 8.74 5.94
N LEU A 44 3.25 9.44 7.03
CA LEU A 44 2.79 10.81 7.31
C LEU A 44 3.81 11.85 6.85
N ARG A 45 5.08 11.46 6.71
CA ARG A 45 6.22 12.34 6.40
C ARG A 45 6.77 12.06 5.01
N ASN A 46 5.93 12.26 3.99
CA ASN A 46 6.30 12.18 2.58
C ASN A 46 5.69 13.36 1.81
N GLU A 47 5.95 13.42 0.50
CA GLU A 47 5.52 14.54 -0.36
C GLU A 47 4.03 14.55 -0.69
N GLY A 48 3.26 13.51 -0.31
CA GLY A 48 1.81 13.46 -0.53
C GLY A 48 1.41 13.33 -2.00
N LYS A 49 2.28 12.75 -2.84
CA LYS A 49 2.06 12.63 -4.29
C LYS A 49 2.20 11.20 -4.80
N ILE A 50 1.49 10.90 -5.87
CA ILE A 50 1.66 9.67 -6.64
C ILE A 50 2.66 9.94 -7.77
N HIS A 51 3.76 9.20 -7.78
CA HIS A 51 4.83 9.41 -8.76
C HIS A 51 4.54 8.67 -10.08
N LEU A 52 4.74 9.36 -11.20
CA LEU A 52 4.61 8.80 -12.56
C LEU A 52 5.91 8.19 -13.12
N GLY A 53 6.99 8.21 -12.33
CA GLY A 53 8.25 7.52 -12.66
C GLY A 53 9.27 8.28 -13.50
N PHE A 54 9.10 9.59 -13.71
CA PHE A 54 10.01 10.40 -14.54
C PHE A 54 11.41 10.66 -13.93
N VAL A 55 11.63 10.40 -12.65
CA VAL A 55 12.83 10.85 -11.91
C VAL A 55 13.61 9.73 -11.21
N TYR A 56 13.37 8.46 -11.56
CA TYR A 56 13.90 7.32 -10.82
C TYR A 56 14.81 6.38 -11.63
N ALA A 57 15.59 5.60 -10.88
CA ALA A 57 16.36 4.42 -11.31
C ALA A 57 17.47 4.62 -12.35
N LEU A 58 17.70 5.85 -12.86
CA LEU A 58 18.64 6.10 -13.97
C LEU A 58 18.42 5.10 -15.13
N ASP A 59 17.16 4.73 -15.33
CA ASP A 59 16.79 3.63 -16.21
C ASP A 59 16.49 4.16 -17.61
N HIS A 60 17.47 4.07 -18.50
CA HIS A 60 17.35 4.49 -19.89
C HIS A 60 16.38 3.65 -20.72
N SER A 61 15.97 2.47 -20.25
CA SER A 61 15.00 1.62 -20.96
C SER A 61 13.55 2.10 -20.80
N GLY A 62 13.28 2.95 -19.80
CA GLY A 62 11.94 3.38 -19.44
C GLY A 62 11.09 2.29 -18.76
N ALA A 63 11.64 1.11 -18.47
CA ALA A 63 10.92 0.02 -17.81
C ALA A 63 10.43 0.42 -16.41
N THR A 64 11.27 1.15 -15.67
CA THR A 64 10.94 1.69 -14.34
C THR A 64 9.80 2.70 -14.43
N GLN A 65 9.89 3.64 -15.37
CA GLN A 65 8.84 4.65 -15.58
C GLN A 65 7.51 3.97 -15.90
N ARG A 66 7.50 3.02 -16.85
CA ARG A 66 6.30 2.27 -17.21
C ARG A 66 5.73 1.52 -16.01
N LYS A 67 6.57 0.85 -15.22
CA LYS A 67 6.11 0.12 -14.03
C LYS A 67 5.51 1.06 -12.97
N MET A 68 6.10 2.22 -12.77
CA MET A 68 5.60 3.22 -11.83
C MET A 68 4.28 3.83 -12.32
N LEU A 69 4.15 4.12 -13.62
CA LEU A 69 2.91 4.60 -14.21
C LEU A 69 1.77 3.57 -14.06
N GLU A 70 2.04 2.30 -14.39
CA GLU A 70 1.09 1.20 -14.18
C GLU A 70 0.64 1.12 -12.71
N ALA A 71 1.57 1.22 -11.77
CA ALA A 71 1.28 1.19 -10.34
C ALA A 71 0.48 2.43 -9.88
N ALA A 72 0.81 3.62 -10.41
CA ALA A 72 0.11 4.86 -10.11
C ALA A 72 -1.36 4.80 -10.54
N LEU A 73 -1.63 4.27 -11.73
CA LEU A 73 -3.00 4.09 -12.25
C LEU A 73 -3.81 3.07 -11.44
N CYS A 74 -3.15 2.13 -10.77
CA CYS A 74 -3.82 1.16 -9.89
C CYS A 74 -4.16 1.71 -8.50
N PHE A 75 -3.60 2.85 -8.09
CA PHE A 75 -3.64 3.29 -6.69
C PHE A 75 -5.06 3.58 -6.18
N SER A 76 -5.80 4.50 -6.84
CA SER A 76 -7.16 4.86 -6.43
C SER A 76 -8.13 3.67 -6.52
N PRO A 77 -8.18 2.90 -7.62
CA PRO A 77 -9.06 1.74 -7.72
C PRO A 77 -8.84 0.67 -6.63
N LEU A 78 -7.60 0.49 -6.17
CA LEU A 78 -7.29 -0.43 -5.07
C LEU A 78 -7.75 0.12 -3.71
N LEU A 79 -7.55 1.42 -3.46
CA LEU A 79 -8.06 2.04 -2.24
C LEU A 79 -9.58 1.99 -2.16
N ASP A 80 -10.29 2.32 -3.25
CA ASP A 80 -11.75 2.26 -3.29
C ASP A 80 -12.26 0.84 -3.02
N ARG A 81 -11.57 -0.17 -3.58
CA ARG A 81 -11.90 -1.58 -3.35
C ARG A 81 -11.76 -2.00 -1.89
N TRP A 82 -10.74 -1.51 -1.20
CA TRP A 82 -10.41 -1.98 0.15
C TRP A 82 -11.06 -1.14 1.26
N CYS A 83 -11.25 0.15 1.03
CA CYS A 83 -11.74 1.10 2.03
C CYS A 83 -13.18 1.56 1.75
N GLY A 84 -13.76 1.19 0.60
CA GLY A 84 -15.00 1.78 0.10
C GLY A 84 -14.76 3.11 -0.61
N ALA A 85 -15.82 3.68 -1.18
CA ALA A 85 -15.73 4.97 -1.87
C ALA A 85 -15.25 6.07 -0.91
N LEU A 86 -14.20 6.79 -1.30
CA LEU A 86 -13.78 7.98 -0.58
C LEU A 86 -14.92 9.03 -0.62
N PRO A 87 -15.19 9.73 0.50
CA PRO A 87 -16.12 10.85 0.48
C PRO A 87 -15.61 11.91 -0.50
N CYS A 88 -16.52 12.39 -1.35
CA CYS A 88 -16.27 13.46 -2.32
C CYS A 88 -15.94 14.79 -1.65
#